data_AF-A0A6J8CNM6-F1
#
_entry.id   AF-A0A6J8CNM6-F1
#
_cell.length_a   1.000
_cell.length_b   1.000
_cell.length_c   1.000
_cell.angle_alpha   90.00
_cell.angle_beta   90.00
_cell.angle_gamma   90.00
#
_symmetry.space_group_name_H-M   'P 1'
#
loop_
_entity.id
_entity.type
_entity.pdbx_description
1 polymer ?
#
loop_
_entity_poly.entity_id
_entity_poly.type
_entity_poly.pdbx_seq_one_letter_code
_entity_poly.pdbx_strand_id
1 'polypeptide(L)'
;MFSFLKKEPKFYAVEDEIRVTLLGKTGAGKSETGNTILGREYFVAKEWNFSDKKMLPWRSNSCIIQKRDQQVDQLLQLIQDTVTRNGGRFYSNEMYEESERMIQAQVLHVDKMLQQMAKEKEDNLRLEIEKENQTRRKKALENEVMRLRQEFEKDRNDAELRRKLRSEIEKETGSFLDTLWPYLKMGLAIVVEKLIKDKLGVDVATNLFYNVWYLHFA
;
A
#
# COMPACT_ATOMS: atom_id res chain seq x y z
N MET A 1 -79.92 -12.85 -7.75
CA MET A 1 -78.65 -13.52 -8.07
C MET A 1 -77.86 -12.58 -8.96
N PHE A 2 -76.76 -12.03 -8.44
CA PHE A 2 -76.08 -10.85 -8.95
C PHE A 2 -75.50 -11.06 -10.36
N SER A 3 -76.03 -10.34 -11.35
CA SER A 3 -75.42 -10.25 -12.68
C SER A 3 -74.17 -9.38 -12.60
N PHE A 4 -73.03 -10.03 -12.74
CA PHE A 4 -71.69 -9.45 -12.85
C PHE A 4 -71.68 -8.46 -14.02
N LEU A 5 -71.78 -7.16 -13.72
CA LEU A 5 -71.56 -6.08 -14.68
C LEU A 5 -70.09 -6.11 -15.10
N LYS A 6 -69.79 -6.85 -16.17
CA LYS A 6 -68.64 -6.54 -17.02
C LYS A 6 -68.85 -5.11 -17.50
N LYS A 7 -68.16 -4.16 -16.87
CA LYS A 7 -67.97 -2.83 -17.44
C LYS A 7 -67.13 -3.02 -18.69
N GLU A 8 -67.81 -3.07 -19.83
CA GLU A 8 -67.18 -2.80 -21.13
C GLU A 8 -66.37 -1.48 -21.01
N PRO A 9 -65.12 -1.42 -21.48
CA PRO A 9 -64.37 -0.18 -21.48
C PRO A 9 -65.14 0.80 -22.38
N LYS A 10 -65.68 1.85 -21.77
CA LYS A 10 -66.25 2.96 -22.52
C LYS A 10 -65.11 3.55 -23.34
N PHE A 11 -65.13 3.29 -24.65
CA PHE A 11 -64.34 4.05 -25.61
C PHE A 11 -64.92 5.47 -25.63
N TYR A 12 -64.46 6.28 -24.68
CA TYR A 12 -64.52 7.71 -24.80
C TYR A 12 -63.61 8.06 -25.98
N ALA A 13 -64.14 8.75 -26.98
CA ALA A 13 -63.29 9.44 -27.95
C ALA A 13 -62.40 10.36 -27.13
N VAL A 14 -61.13 9.96 -26.97
CA VAL A 14 -60.12 10.78 -26.32
C VAL A 14 -59.91 11.93 -27.30
N GLU A 15 -60.35 13.14 -26.97
CA GLU A 15 -59.63 14.30 -27.46
C GLU A 15 -58.21 14.09 -26.95
N ASP A 16 -57.28 13.70 -27.83
CA ASP A 16 -55.95 13.19 -27.49
C ASP A 16 -55.17 14.20 -26.63
N GLU A 17 -55.40 14.16 -25.32
CA GLU A 17 -54.71 15.00 -24.35
C GLU A 17 -53.29 14.47 -24.18
N ILE A 18 -52.35 15.09 -24.89
CA ILE A 18 -50.92 14.75 -24.81
C ILE A 18 -50.37 15.27 -23.48
N ARG A 19 -50.01 14.35 -22.58
CA ARG A 19 -49.34 14.67 -21.31
C ARG A 19 -47.83 14.55 -21.48
N VAL A 20 -47.15 15.69 -21.45
CA VAL A 20 -45.67 15.78 -21.49
C VAL A 20 -45.13 16.15 -20.12
N THR A 21 -44.18 15.39 -19.60
CA THR A 21 -43.46 15.71 -18.35
C THR A 21 -41.99 16.02 -18.68
N LEU A 22 -41.51 17.19 -18.27
CA LEU A 22 -40.11 17.59 -18.43
C LEU A 22 -39.31 17.25 -17.17
N LEU A 23 -38.24 16.46 -17.29
CA LEU A 23 -37.36 16.05 -16.18
C LEU A 23 -35.96 16.66 -16.31
N GLY A 24 -35.28 16.95 -15.19
CA GLY A 24 -33.92 17.49 -15.18
C GLY A 24 -33.52 18.21 -13.88
N LYS A 25 -32.25 18.60 -13.76
CA LYS A 25 -31.72 19.35 -12.59
C LYS A 25 -32.33 20.75 -12.45
N THR A 26 -32.31 21.33 -11.26
CA THR A 26 -32.75 22.72 -11.02
C THR A 26 -31.92 23.68 -11.87
N GLY A 27 -32.56 24.68 -12.50
CA GLY A 27 -31.89 25.65 -13.37
C GLY A 27 -31.62 25.18 -14.81
N ALA A 28 -32.00 23.94 -15.18
CA ALA A 28 -31.82 23.43 -16.54
C ALA A 28 -32.78 24.01 -17.60
N GLY A 29 -33.56 25.05 -17.27
CA GLY A 29 -34.46 25.73 -18.21
C GLY A 29 -35.83 25.08 -18.41
N LYS A 30 -36.26 24.14 -17.57
CA LYS A 30 -37.54 23.40 -17.75
C LYS A 30 -38.77 24.32 -17.78
N SER A 31 -38.81 25.35 -16.93
CA SER A 31 -39.94 26.29 -16.86
C SER A 31 -40.00 27.18 -18.10
N GLU A 32 -38.84 27.64 -18.56
CA GLU A 32 -38.63 28.44 -19.76
C GLU A 32 -39.01 27.65 -21.02
N THR A 33 -38.60 26.37 -21.08
CA THR A 33 -39.01 25.44 -22.15
C THR A 33 -40.52 25.19 -22.12
N GLY A 34 -41.13 25.01 -20.94
CA GLY A 34 -42.58 24.86 -20.80
C GLY A 34 -43.37 26.06 -21.34
N ASN A 35 -42.94 27.28 -21.02
CA ASN A 35 -43.54 28.51 -21.57
C ASN A 35 -43.36 28.61 -23.09
N THR A 36 -42.21 28.15 -23.60
CA THR A 36 -41.94 28.11 -25.04
C THR A 36 -42.88 27.15 -25.76
N ILE A 37 -43.09 25.94 -25.22
CA ILE A 37 -44.01 24.93 -25.76
C ILE A 37 -45.46 25.42 -25.70
N LEU A 38 -45.86 26.08 -24.61
CA LEU A 38 -47.23 26.59 -24.44
C LEU A 38 -47.50 27.88 -25.24
N GLY A 39 -46.47 28.52 -25.80
CA GLY A 39 -46.59 29.80 -26.50
C GLY A 39 -47.02 30.98 -25.61
N ARG A 40 -47.08 30.78 -24.29
CA ARG A 40 -47.52 31.78 -23.30
C ARG A 40 -46.72 31.65 -22.01
N GLU A 41 -46.65 32.73 -21.23
CA GLU A 41 -46.04 32.70 -19.90
C GLU A 41 -47.02 32.08 -18.90
N TYR A 42 -46.76 30.84 -18.51
CA TYR A 42 -47.59 30.08 -17.55
C TYR A 42 -46.80 29.64 -16.31
N PHE A 43 -45.53 29.29 -16.49
CA PHE A 43 -44.60 28.92 -15.43
C PHE A 43 -43.69 30.11 -15.08
N VAL A 44 -43.50 30.35 -13.79
CA VAL A 44 -42.56 31.38 -13.33
C VAL A 44 -41.14 30.86 -13.53
N ALA A 45 -40.44 31.42 -14.51
CA ALA A 45 -38.99 31.30 -14.66
C ALA A 45 -38.35 32.14 -13.54
N LYS A 46 -37.72 31.49 -12.55
CA LYS A 46 -36.92 32.23 -11.56
C LYS A 46 -35.66 32.71 -12.27
N GLU A 47 -35.65 33.98 -12.64
CA GLU A 47 -34.44 34.69 -13.02
C GLU A 47 -33.45 34.60 -11.84
N TRP A 48 -32.33 33.92 -12.07
CA TRP A 48 -31.17 34.12 -11.23
C TRP A 48 -30.66 35.52 -11.54
N ASN A 49 -30.97 36.46 -10.65
CA ASN A 49 -30.55 37.86 -10.74
C ASN A 49 -29.01 37.95 -10.76
N PHE A 50 -28.43 37.90 -11.95
CA PHE A 50 -27.14 38.52 -12.22
C PHE A 50 -27.44 39.80 -12.98
N SER A 51 -27.13 40.92 -12.34
CA SER A 51 -27.46 42.28 -12.76
C SER A 51 -27.21 42.51 -14.24
N ASP A 52 -28.11 43.30 -14.84
CA ASP A 52 -28.06 43.85 -16.18
C ASP A 52 -28.39 42.91 -17.34
N LYS A 53 -29.70 42.81 -17.64
CA LYS A 53 -30.17 42.90 -19.03
C LYS A 53 -31.59 43.48 -19.08
N LYS A 54 -31.70 44.61 -19.78
CA LYS A 54 -32.97 45.24 -20.16
C LYS A 54 -33.84 44.21 -20.89
N MET A 55 -34.89 43.76 -20.21
CA MET A 55 -35.95 42.94 -20.78
C MET A 55 -36.70 43.79 -21.82
N LEU A 56 -36.60 43.44 -23.10
CA LEU A 56 -37.48 44.05 -24.11
C LEU A 56 -38.88 43.44 -23.91
N PRO A 57 -39.96 44.25 -23.88
CA PRO A 57 -41.31 43.72 -23.86
C PRO A 57 -41.52 42.83 -25.09
N TRP A 58 -42.34 41.79 -24.94
CA TRP A 58 -42.80 40.87 -25.97
C TRP A 58 -43.57 41.63 -27.07
N ARG A 59 -42.89 42.47 -27.84
CA ARG A 59 -43.45 43.28 -28.93
C ARG A 59 -43.33 42.46 -30.21
N SER A 60 -44.50 42.07 -30.71
CA SER A 60 -44.85 41.72 -32.10
C SER A 60 -43.68 41.48 -33.06
N ASN A 61 -43.21 40.23 -33.12
CA ASN A 61 -42.38 39.74 -34.23
C ASN A 61 -43.03 38.48 -34.81
N SER A 62 -43.93 38.68 -35.78
CA SER A 62 -44.72 37.65 -36.47
C SER A 62 -43.88 36.45 -36.99
N CYS A 63 -42.64 36.71 -37.43
CA CYS A 63 -41.72 35.70 -37.97
C CYS A 63 -40.93 34.90 -36.90
N ILE A 64 -40.84 35.37 -35.65
CA ILE A 64 -40.25 34.61 -34.52
C ILE A 64 -41.27 33.62 -33.96
N ILE A 65 -42.56 33.99 -33.97
CA ILE A 65 -43.66 33.12 -33.58
C ILE A 65 -43.85 32.02 -34.65
N GLN A 66 -43.86 32.37 -35.95
CA GLN A 66 -43.97 31.36 -37.02
C GLN A 66 -42.84 30.31 -37.04
N LYS A 67 -41.58 30.70 -36.75
CA LYS A 67 -40.47 29.73 -36.62
C LYS A 67 -40.58 28.88 -35.35
N ARG A 68 -41.20 29.39 -34.29
CA ARG A 68 -41.43 28.70 -33.02
C ARG A 68 -42.48 27.61 -33.18
N ASP A 69 -43.56 27.91 -33.89
CA ASP A 69 -44.64 26.95 -34.17
C ASP A 69 -44.10 25.74 -34.93
N GLN A 70 -43.24 25.94 -35.94
CA GLN A 70 -42.60 24.84 -36.68
C GLN A 70 -41.74 23.90 -35.80
N GLN A 71 -40.96 24.43 -34.86
CA GLN A 71 -40.10 23.60 -34.02
C GLN A 71 -40.90 22.81 -32.98
N VAL A 72 -41.95 23.39 -32.43
CA VAL A 72 -42.85 22.72 -31.48
C VAL A 72 -43.67 21.66 -32.23
N ASP A 73 -44.17 21.96 -33.43
CA ASP A 73 -44.89 21.00 -34.27
C ASP A 73 -44.01 19.81 -34.66
N GLN A 74 -42.75 20.04 -35.04
CA GLN A 74 -41.78 18.98 -35.31
C GLN A 74 -41.54 18.10 -34.08
N LEU A 75 -41.46 18.69 -32.88
CA LEU A 75 -41.28 17.96 -31.64
C LEU A 75 -42.50 17.08 -31.32
N LEU A 76 -43.71 17.64 -31.44
CA LEU A 76 -44.95 16.91 -31.19
C LEU A 76 -45.15 15.79 -32.22
N GLN A 77 -44.82 16.05 -33.49
CA GLN A 77 -44.82 15.04 -34.54
C GLN A 77 -43.82 13.92 -34.24
N LEU A 78 -42.61 14.25 -33.79
CA LEU A 78 -41.62 13.25 -33.39
C LEU A 78 -42.10 12.38 -32.23
N ILE A 79 -42.74 12.98 -31.21
CA ILE A 79 -43.33 12.25 -30.09
C ILE A 79 -44.41 11.29 -30.60
N GLN A 80 -45.31 11.80 -31.44
CA GLN A 80 -46.38 11.01 -32.04
C GLN A 80 -45.83 9.85 -32.88
N ASP A 81 -44.85 10.12 -33.73
CA ASP A 81 -44.19 9.12 -34.57
C ASP A 81 -43.47 8.06 -33.74
N THR A 82 -42.83 8.46 -32.64
CA THR A 82 -42.12 7.54 -31.75
C THR A 82 -43.08 6.63 -31.00
N VAL A 83 -44.20 7.18 -30.51
CA VAL A 83 -45.27 6.40 -29.87
C VAL A 83 -45.91 5.45 -30.87
N THR A 84 -46.19 5.93 -32.09
CA THR A 84 -46.78 5.10 -33.17
C THR A 84 -45.84 3.97 -33.57
N ARG A 85 -44.54 4.26 -33.73
CA ARG A 85 -43.50 3.27 -34.04
C ARG A 85 -43.30 2.26 -32.92
N ASN A 86 -43.52 2.65 -31.67
CA ASN A 86 -43.53 1.78 -30.50
C ASN A 86 -44.85 1.02 -30.30
N GLY A 87 -45.73 1.00 -31.31
CA GLY A 87 -47.00 0.27 -31.25
C GLY A 87 -48.03 0.90 -30.31
N GLY A 88 -47.99 2.22 -30.14
CA GLY A 88 -48.85 2.98 -29.23
C GLY A 88 -48.40 2.92 -27.76
N ARG A 89 -47.26 2.30 -27.47
CA ARG A 89 -46.72 2.21 -26.11
C ARG A 89 -45.98 3.50 -25.75
N PHE A 90 -46.26 4.00 -24.56
CA PHE A 90 -45.62 5.17 -23.95
C PHE A 90 -44.75 4.73 -22.75
N TYR A 91 -43.81 5.57 -22.36
CA TYR A 91 -43.04 5.34 -21.14
C TYR A 91 -43.98 5.36 -19.93
N SER A 92 -44.11 4.22 -19.25
CA SER A 92 -44.86 4.08 -18.01
C SER A 92 -43.93 4.32 -16.80
N ASN A 93 -44.50 4.72 -15.66
CA ASN A 93 -43.74 4.82 -14.41
C ASN A 93 -43.08 3.49 -14.04
N GLU A 94 -43.71 2.35 -14.34
CA GLU A 94 -43.14 1.02 -14.11
C GLU A 94 -41.82 0.81 -14.88
N MET A 95 -41.76 1.20 -16.16
CA MET A 95 -40.52 1.14 -16.95
C MET A 95 -39.43 2.06 -16.40
N TYR A 96 -39.82 3.22 -15.87
CA TYR A 96 -38.88 4.15 -15.24
C TYR A 96 -38.30 3.56 -13.95
N GLU A 97 -39.15 3.06 -13.06
CA GLU A 97 -38.70 2.43 -11.82
C GLU A 97 -37.84 1.19 -12.10
N GLU A 98 -38.20 0.39 -13.11
CA GLU A 98 -37.39 -0.75 -13.53
C GLU A 98 -36.02 -0.30 -14.04
N SER A 99 -35.97 0.73 -14.88
CA SER A 99 -34.72 1.31 -15.37
C SER A 99 -33.88 1.87 -14.23
N GLU A 100 -34.49 2.56 -13.27
CA GLU A 100 -33.82 3.08 -12.08
C GLU A 100 -33.26 1.95 -11.21
N ARG A 101 -34.05 0.89 -10.97
CA ARG A 101 -33.60 -0.31 -10.26
C ARG A 101 -32.40 -0.96 -10.97
N MET A 102 -32.42 -1.05 -12.29
CA MET A 102 -31.30 -1.60 -13.07
C MET A 102 -30.05 -0.72 -12.95
N ILE A 103 -30.19 0.60 -13.08
CA ILE A 103 -29.09 1.56 -12.91
C ILE A 103 -28.51 1.44 -11.49
N GLN A 104 -29.37 1.42 -10.47
CA GLN A 104 -28.96 1.28 -9.07
C GLN A 104 -28.26 -0.06 -8.81
N ALA A 105 -28.78 -1.16 -9.36
CA ALA A 105 -28.18 -2.48 -9.24
C ALA A 105 -26.80 -2.56 -9.89
N GLN A 106 -26.62 -1.94 -11.06
CA GLN A 106 -25.32 -1.84 -11.72
C GLN A 106 -24.33 -1.01 -10.91
N VAL A 107 -24.75 0.16 -10.40
CA VAL A 107 -23.91 1.00 -9.54
C VAL A 107 -23.46 0.23 -8.30
N LEU A 108 -24.38 -0.51 -7.65
CA LEU A 108 -24.06 -1.35 -6.50
C LEU A 108 -23.07 -2.48 -6.87
N HIS A 109 -23.23 -3.09 -8.04
CA HIS A 109 -22.33 -4.14 -8.51
C HIS A 109 -20.91 -3.59 -8.73
N VAL A 110 -20.80 -2.43 -9.39
CA VAL A 110 -19.52 -1.75 -9.62
C VAL A 110 -18.86 -1.39 -8.28
N ASP A 111 -19.61 -0.86 -7.31
CA ASP A 111 -19.07 -0.54 -5.99
C ASP A 111 -18.52 -1.77 -5.26
N LYS A 112 -19.25 -2.90 -5.29
CA LYS A 112 -18.77 -4.18 -4.74
C LYS A 112 -17.49 -4.66 -5.43
N MET A 113 -17.40 -4.56 -6.76
CA MET A 113 -16.19 -4.92 -7.49
C MET A 113 -15.01 -4.01 -7.11
N LEU A 114 -15.24 -2.70 -6.97
CA LEU A 114 -14.22 -1.75 -6.53
C LEU A 114 -13.70 -2.07 -5.13
N GLN A 115 -14.59 -2.39 -4.19
CA GLN A 115 -14.21 -2.80 -2.84
C GLN A 115 -13.39 -4.09 -2.83
N GLN A 116 -13.78 -5.09 -3.64
CA GLN A 116 -13.04 -6.34 -3.77
C GLN A 116 -11.63 -6.10 -4.33
N MET A 117 -11.50 -5.33 -5.42
CA MET A 117 -10.20 -5.00 -6.00
C MET A 117 -9.33 -4.20 -5.02
N ALA A 118 -9.91 -3.29 -4.24
CA ALA A 118 -9.18 -2.53 -3.23
C ALA A 118 -8.61 -3.45 -2.14
N LYS A 119 -9.42 -4.39 -1.64
CA LYS A 119 -8.99 -5.38 -0.65
C LYS A 119 -7.91 -6.30 -1.20
N GLU A 120 -8.10 -6.83 -2.40
CA GLU A 120 -7.10 -7.70 -3.05
C GLU A 120 -5.77 -6.97 -3.26
N LYS A 121 -5.83 -5.70 -3.68
CA LYS A 121 -4.64 -4.87 -3.85
C LYS A 121 -3.92 -4.63 -2.51
N GLU A 122 -4.66 -4.45 -1.42
CA GLU A 122 -4.09 -4.30 -0.08
C GLU A 122 -3.42 -5.59 0.40
N ASP A 123 -4.07 -6.74 0.22
CA ASP A 123 -3.53 -8.04 0.58
C ASP A 123 -2.27 -8.38 -0.23
N ASN A 124 -2.28 -8.10 -1.53
CA ASN A 124 -1.11 -8.26 -2.40
C ASN A 124 0.05 -7.35 -1.95
N LEU A 125 -0.23 -6.08 -1.61
CA LEU A 125 0.79 -5.16 -1.11
C LEU A 125 1.39 -5.62 0.22
N ARG A 126 0.55 -6.14 1.14
CA ARG A 126 1.01 -6.71 2.43
C ARG A 126 1.97 -7.88 2.21
N LEU A 127 1.63 -8.78 1.27
CA LEU A 127 2.48 -9.92 0.91
C LEU A 127 3.81 -9.49 0.29
N GLU A 128 3.81 -8.46 -0.56
CA GLU A 128 5.02 -7.90 -1.17
C GLU A 128 5.98 -7.36 -0.11
N ILE A 129 5.47 -6.54 0.83
CA ILE A 129 6.25 -5.96 1.94
C ILE A 129 6.84 -7.06 2.82
N GLU A 130 6.05 -8.10 3.15
CA GLU A 130 6.53 -9.21 3.98
C GLU A 130 7.66 -9.98 3.28
N LYS A 131 7.53 -10.28 1.98
CA LYS A 131 8.58 -10.93 1.18
C LYS A 131 9.85 -10.09 1.13
N GLU A 132 9.72 -8.78 0.94
CA GLU A 132 10.85 -7.86 0.92
C GLU A 132 11.54 -7.84 2.28
N ASN A 133 10.79 -7.74 3.37
CA ASN A 133 11.31 -7.77 4.73
C ASN A 133 12.04 -9.09 5.04
N GLN A 134 11.50 -10.23 4.61
CA GLN A 134 12.17 -11.52 4.75
C GLN A 134 13.48 -11.57 3.96
N THR A 135 13.48 -11.04 2.73
CA THR A 135 14.68 -10.96 1.90
C THR A 135 15.74 -10.07 2.53
N ARG A 136 15.35 -8.92 3.07
CA ARG A 136 16.22 -8.00 3.82
C ARG A 136 16.81 -8.66 5.07
N ARG A 137 15.98 -9.36 5.86
CA ARG A 137 16.42 -10.12 7.05
C ARG A 137 17.43 -11.21 6.68
N LYS A 138 17.15 -11.98 5.62
CA LYS A 138 18.05 -13.04 5.14
C LYS A 138 19.41 -12.48 4.71
N LYS A 139 19.41 -11.40 3.91
CA LYS A 139 20.65 -10.71 3.51
C LYS A 139 21.43 -10.16 4.70
N ALA A 140 20.74 -9.57 5.69
CA ALA A 140 21.38 -9.07 6.90
C ALA A 140 22.06 -10.21 7.70
N LEU A 141 21.37 -11.35 7.83
CA LEU A 141 21.94 -12.53 8.49
C LEU A 141 23.13 -13.11 7.70
N GLU A 142 23.03 -13.18 6.38
CA GLU A 142 24.13 -13.63 5.51
C GLU A 142 25.37 -12.73 5.65
N ASN A 143 25.17 -11.41 5.68
CA ASN A 143 26.25 -10.45 5.91
C ASN A 143 26.89 -10.63 7.29
N GLU A 144 26.09 -10.88 8.33
CA GLU A 144 26.60 -11.09 9.69
C GLU A 144 27.38 -12.40 9.81
N VAL A 145 26.84 -13.49 9.23
CA VAL A 145 27.55 -14.77 9.15
C VAL A 145 28.87 -14.63 8.40
N MET A 146 28.90 -13.83 7.33
CA MET A 146 30.12 -13.55 6.56
C MET A 146 31.14 -12.79 7.40
N ARG A 147 30.71 -11.78 8.17
CA ARG A 147 31.61 -11.04 9.08
C ARG A 147 32.22 -11.93 10.15
N LEU A 148 31.39 -12.72 10.83
CA LEU A 148 31.86 -13.65 11.86
C LEU A 148 32.86 -14.64 11.27
N ARG A 149 32.60 -15.20 10.08
CA ARG A 149 33.56 -16.09 9.40
C ARG A 149 34.91 -15.40 9.17
N GLN A 150 34.92 -14.17 8.68
CA GLN A 150 36.15 -13.41 8.46
C GLN A 150 36.91 -13.14 9.77
N GLU A 151 36.19 -12.84 10.85
CA GLU A 151 36.77 -12.62 12.16
C GLU A 151 37.43 -13.89 12.70
N PHE A 152 36.72 -15.03 12.68
CA PHE A 152 37.28 -16.33 13.05
C PHE A 152 38.51 -16.70 12.22
N GLU A 153 38.52 -16.37 10.94
CA GLU A 153 39.64 -16.66 10.05
C GLU A 153 40.85 -15.78 10.34
N LYS A 154 40.63 -14.50 10.69
CA LYS A 154 41.69 -13.62 11.21
C LYS A 154 42.24 -14.13 12.53
N ASP A 155 41.38 -14.48 13.48
CA ASP A 155 41.80 -15.01 14.79
C ASP A 155 42.62 -16.29 14.62
N ARG A 156 42.20 -17.17 13.69
CA ARG A 156 42.95 -18.39 13.37
C ARG A 156 44.33 -18.09 12.79
N ASN A 157 44.41 -17.16 11.84
CA ASN A 157 45.67 -16.75 11.21
C ASN A 157 46.61 -16.09 12.22
N ASP A 158 46.08 -15.21 13.09
CA ASP A 158 46.83 -14.56 14.15
C ASP A 158 47.34 -15.57 15.18
N ALA A 159 46.51 -16.52 15.59
CA ALA A 159 46.92 -17.61 16.47
C ALA A 159 48.04 -18.46 15.84
N GLU A 160 47.96 -18.73 14.53
CA GLU A 160 49.00 -19.46 13.81
C GLU A 160 50.31 -18.65 13.72
N LEU A 161 50.24 -17.35 13.42
CA LEU A 161 51.40 -16.45 13.41
C LEU A 161 52.05 -16.39 14.80
N ARG A 162 51.25 -16.27 15.87
CA ARG A 162 51.74 -16.29 17.25
C ARG A 162 52.43 -17.61 17.59
N ARG A 163 51.90 -18.75 17.14
CA ARG A 163 52.56 -20.06 17.31
C ARG A 163 53.90 -20.13 16.58
N LYS A 164 53.95 -19.69 15.32
CA LYS A 164 55.18 -19.63 14.52
C LYS A 164 56.23 -18.74 15.20
N LEU A 165 55.85 -17.52 15.56
CA LEU A 165 56.76 -16.58 16.25
C LEU A 165 57.26 -17.16 17.57
N ARG A 166 56.38 -17.77 18.39
CA ARG A 166 56.77 -18.44 19.63
C ARG A 166 57.78 -19.56 19.39
N SER A 167 57.55 -20.42 18.39
CA SER A 167 58.47 -21.52 18.08
C SER A 167 59.84 -21.04 17.62
N GLU A 168 59.92 -19.89 16.94
CA GLU A 168 61.20 -19.32 16.50
C GLU A 168 61.97 -18.70 17.68
N ILE A 169 61.26 -17.97 18.55
CA ILE A 169 61.83 -17.46 19.80
C ILE A 169 62.31 -18.63 20.67
N GLU A 170 61.55 -19.71 20.80
CA GLU A 170 61.95 -20.89 21.59
C GLU A 170 63.19 -21.58 21.01
N LYS A 171 63.40 -21.60 19.68
CA LYS A 171 64.65 -22.12 19.09
C LYS A 171 65.85 -21.21 19.39
N GLU A 172 65.70 -19.90 19.19
CA GLU A 172 66.78 -18.94 19.42
C GLU A 172 67.14 -18.84 20.90
N THR A 173 66.14 -18.64 21.76
CA THR A 173 66.34 -18.49 23.21
C THR A 173 66.56 -19.81 23.92
N GLY A 174 65.97 -20.93 23.47
CA GLY A 174 66.22 -22.25 24.03
C GLY A 174 67.68 -22.65 23.93
N SER A 175 68.30 -22.46 22.75
CA SER A 175 69.73 -22.75 22.57
C SER A 175 70.64 -21.90 23.46
N PHE A 176 70.31 -20.61 23.61
CA PHE A 176 71.06 -19.67 24.42
C PHE A 176 70.91 -19.94 25.91
N LEU A 177 69.67 -20.16 26.37
CA LEU A 177 69.37 -20.47 27.75
C LEU A 177 69.93 -21.83 28.12
N ASP A 178 69.78 -22.89 27.32
CA ASP A 178 70.36 -24.21 27.62
C ASP A 178 71.88 -24.14 27.84
N THR A 179 72.56 -23.25 27.13
CA THR A 179 74.01 -23.02 27.27
C THR A 179 74.36 -22.21 28.51
N LEU A 180 73.57 -21.20 28.86
CA LEU A 180 73.83 -20.31 30.00
C LEU A 180 73.18 -20.76 31.32
N TRP A 181 72.19 -21.65 31.25
CA TRP A 181 71.41 -22.14 32.38
C TRP A 181 72.26 -22.81 33.46
N PRO A 182 73.30 -23.61 33.14
CA PRO A 182 74.20 -24.16 34.15
C PRO A 182 74.92 -23.06 34.94
N TYR A 183 75.37 -22.00 34.25
CA TYR A 183 76.12 -20.90 34.86
C TYR A 183 75.22 -19.99 35.69
N LEU A 184 74.03 -19.64 35.18
CA LEU A 184 73.05 -18.87 35.93
C LEU A 184 72.56 -19.63 37.17
N LYS A 185 72.27 -20.94 37.03
CA LYS A 185 71.94 -21.81 38.16
C LYS A 185 73.07 -21.88 39.18
N MET A 186 74.33 -22.02 38.73
CA MET A 186 75.48 -22.03 39.63
C MET A 186 75.62 -20.70 40.37
N GLY A 187 75.52 -19.57 39.68
CA GLY A 187 75.57 -18.24 40.30
C GLY A 187 74.46 -18.02 41.32
N LEU A 188 73.23 -18.44 41.00
CA LEU A 188 72.10 -18.34 41.93
C LEU A 188 72.28 -19.28 43.13
N ALA A 189 72.78 -20.49 42.92
CA ALA A 189 73.09 -21.45 43.99
C ALA A 189 74.13 -20.87 44.96
N ILE A 190 75.19 -20.24 44.45
CA ILE A 190 76.23 -19.58 45.26
C ILE A 190 75.62 -18.44 46.10
N VAL A 191 74.77 -17.60 45.50
CA VAL A 191 74.12 -16.48 46.22
C VAL A 191 73.17 -17.00 47.29
N VAL A 192 72.36 -18.02 46.98
CA VAL A 192 71.43 -18.64 47.93
C VAL A 192 72.19 -19.33 49.07
N GLU A 193 73.27 -20.05 48.78
CA GLU A 193 74.11 -20.72 49.76
C GLU A 193 74.76 -19.71 50.71
N LYS A 194 75.26 -18.58 50.19
CA LYS A 194 75.78 -17.48 51.01
C LYS A 194 74.69 -16.87 51.91
N LEU A 195 73.48 -16.68 51.38
CA LEU A 195 72.35 -16.15 52.14
C LEU A 195 71.85 -17.09 53.24
N ILE A 196 71.89 -18.41 52.99
CA ILE A 196 71.53 -19.45 53.97
C ILE A 196 72.60 -19.51 55.07
N LYS A 197 73.88 -19.44 54.71
CA LYS A 197 75.00 -19.43 55.65
C LYS A 197 74.94 -18.23 56.59
N ASP A 198 74.60 -17.05 56.06
CA ASP A 198 74.49 -15.80 56.83
C ASP A 198 73.25 -15.74 57.74
N LYS A 199 72.14 -16.42 57.39
CA LYS A 199 70.88 -16.39 58.18
C LYS A 199 70.68 -17.57 59.13
N LEU A 200 71.21 -18.76 58.83
CA LEU A 200 70.92 -19.99 59.58
C LEU A 200 72.16 -20.62 60.24
N GLY A 201 73.38 -20.17 59.91
CA GLY A 201 74.62 -20.59 60.60
C GLY A 201 75.03 -22.06 60.39
N VAL A 202 74.43 -22.75 59.40
CA VAL A 202 74.74 -24.16 59.08
C VAL A 202 75.64 -24.22 57.85
N ASP A 203 76.80 -24.88 57.96
CA ASP A 203 77.74 -25.07 56.84
C ASP A 203 77.39 -26.38 56.10
N VAL A 204 76.62 -26.27 55.02
CA VAL A 204 76.15 -27.42 54.25
C VAL A 204 77.18 -27.76 53.17
N ALA A 205 78.30 -28.38 53.55
CA ALA A 205 79.31 -28.82 52.59
C ALA A 205 78.77 -29.92 51.64
N THR A 206 78.37 -29.47 50.45
CA THR A 206 78.47 -30.09 49.10
C THR A 206 77.91 -31.49 48.77
N ASN A 207 77.46 -32.37 49.70
CA ASN A 207 77.18 -33.77 49.30
C ASN A 207 75.71 -34.22 49.20
N LEU A 208 74.74 -33.51 49.80
CA LEU A 208 73.34 -33.94 49.81
C LEU A 208 72.46 -33.27 48.74
N PHE A 209 72.72 -32.01 48.39
CA PHE A 209 71.92 -31.32 47.37
C PHE A 209 72.29 -31.74 45.94
N TYR A 210 73.58 -31.96 45.65
CA TYR A 210 74.02 -32.43 44.33
C TYR A 210 73.42 -33.81 43.99
N ASN A 211 73.40 -34.76 44.91
CA ASN A 211 72.92 -36.12 44.67
C ASN A 211 71.38 -36.22 44.56
N VAL A 212 70.62 -35.47 45.38
CA VAL A 212 69.14 -35.50 45.32
C VAL A 212 68.60 -34.74 44.11
N TRP A 213 69.30 -33.71 43.64
CA TRP A 213 68.84 -32.89 42.53
C TRP A 213 69.20 -33.46 41.15
N TYR A 214 70.36 -34.14 41.02
CA TYR A 214 70.72 -34.86 39.78
C TYR A 214 69.82 -36.06 39.48
N LEU A 215 69.27 -36.71 40.51
CA LEU A 215 68.41 -37.89 40.36
C LEU A 215 66.97 -37.56 39.95
N HIS A 216 66.52 -36.32 40.14
CA HIS A 216 65.14 -35.93 39.83
C HIS A 216 64.98 -35.24 38.46
N PHE A 217 66.09 -34.83 37.83
CA PHE A 217 66.08 -33.98 36.63
C PHE A 217 67.23 -34.33 35.66
N ALA A 218 67.41 -35.64 35.43
CA ALA A 218 68.17 -36.22 34.32
C ALA A 218 67.22 -36.99 33.40
#